data_AF-A0A6I5CLJ2-F1
#
_entry.id   AF-A0A6I5CLJ2-F1
#
_cell.length_a   1.000
_cell.length_b   1.000
_cell.length_c   1.000
_cell.angle_alpha   90.00
_cell.angle_beta   90.00
_cell.angle_gamma   90.00
#
_symmetry.space_group_name_H-M   'P 1'
#
loop_
_entity.id
_entity.type
_entity.pdbx_description
1 polymer ?
#
loop_
_entity_poly.entity_id
_entity_poly.type
_entity_poly.pdbx_seq_one_letter_code
_entity_poly.pdbx_strand_id
1 'polypeptide(L)' 'MPTFTAPDGTRLAYRLRGQGDPLVVLPGGPMRASAYLGDLGGLTAHRRLVLLDLRGTGASSAPADPETYRCDRQTDD' A
#
# COMPACT_ATOMS: atom_id res chain seq x y z
N MET A 1 5.01 -10.98 2.44
CA MET A 1 4.23 -9.81 1.98
C MET A 1 3.50 -10.22 0.73
N PRO A 2 2.16 -10.23 0.72
CA PRO A 2 1.42 -10.51 -0.49
C PRO A 2 1.54 -9.37 -1.50
N THR A 3 1.25 -9.69 -2.77
CA THR A 3 1.27 -8.74 -3.88
C THR A 3 0.07 -8.95 -4.78
N PHE A 4 -0.33 -7.90 -5.48
CA PHE A 4 -1.29 -7.94 -6.57
C PHE A 4 -0.80 -7.11 -7.76
N THR A 5 -1.47 -7.24 -8.90
CA THR A 5 -1.13 -6.51 -10.12
C THR A 5 -2.21 -5.46 -10.37
N ALA A 6 -1.82 -4.19 -10.43
CA ALA A 6 -2.68 -3.08 -10.80
C ALA A 6 -3.11 -3.18 -12.28
N PRO A 7 -4.18 -2.49 -12.71
CA PRO A 7 -4.68 -2.56 -14.09
C PRO A 7 -3.64 -2.19 -15.16
N ASP A 8 -2.68 -1.32 -14.83
CA ASP A 8 -1.58 -0.93 -15.72
C ASP A 8 -0.39 -1.91 -15.72
N GLY A 9 -0.50 -3.03 -15.00
CA GLY A 9 0.53 -4.05 -14.89
C GLY A 9 1.54 -3.82 -13.75
N THR A 10 1.47 -2.69 -13.03
CA THR A 10 2.37 -2.42 -11.91
C THR A 10 2.10 -3.41 -10.77
N ARG A 11 3.15 -4.11 -10.30
CA ARG A 11 3.02 -5.01 -9.16
C ARG A 11 3.08 -4.23 -7.85
N LEU A 12 2.02 -4.32 -7.06
CA LEU A 12 1.89 -3.66 -5.77
C LEU A 12 1.99 -4.66 -4.63
N ALA A 13 2.67 -4.25 -3.56
CA ALA A 13 2.87 -5.04 -2.37
C ALA A 13 2.11 -4.41 -1.19
N TYR A 14 1.62 -5.26 -0.30
CA TYR A 14 1.06 -4.80 0.96
C TYR A 14 1.52 -5.68 2.13
N ARG A 15 1.36 -5.14 3.34
CA ARG A 15 1.66 -5.83 4.59
C ARG A 15 0.35 -6.07 5.32
N LEU A 16 0.22 -7.26 5.90
CA LEU A 16 -0.88 -7.61 6.78
C LEU A 16 -0.38 -7.60 8.23
N ARG A 17 -1.12 -6.96 9.13
CA ARG A 17 -0.87 -7.00 10.57
C ARG A 17 -2.20 -7.07 11.33
N GLY A 18 -2.20 -7.73 12.49
CA GLY A 18 -3.40 -7.87 13.30
C GLY A 18 -4.41 -8.87 12.73
N GLN A 19 -5.59 -8.90 13.33
CA GLN A 19 -6.70 -9.80 13.00
C GLN A 19 -8.03 -9.04 13.04
N GLY A 20 -9.11 -9.66 12.55
CA GLY A 20 -10.44 -9.05 12.49
C GLY A 20 -10.75 -8.41 11.13
N ASP A 21 -11.74 -7.52 11.13
CA ASP A 21 -12.21 -6.85 9.91
C ASP A 21 -11.07 -6.04 9.25
N PRO A 22 -10.97 -6.07 7.91
CA PRO A 22 -9.90 -5.39 7.20
C PRO A 22 -10.02 -3.87 7.30
N LEU A 23 -8.88 -3.21 7.49
CA LEU A 23 -8.73 -1.77 7.38
C LEU A 23 -7.62 -1.47 6.37
N VAL A 24 -7.97 -0.86 5.24
CA VAL A 24 -7.00 -0.42 4.23
C VAL A 24 -6.32 0.85 4.73
N VAL A 25 -4.99 0.85 4.68
CA VAL A 25 -4.17 1.97 5.15
C VAL A 25 -3.30 2.45 3.99
N LEU A 26 -3.56 3.67 3.55
CA LEU A 26 -2.82 4.35 2.50
C LEU A 26 -1.81 5.32 3.16
N PRO A 27 -0.49 5.11 3.03
CA PRO A 27 0.49 6.05 3.54
C PRO A 27 0.42 7.37 2.75
N GLY A 28 0.40 8.48 3.46
CA GLY A 28 0.48 9.81 2.84
C GLY A 28 1.91 10.28 2.60
N GLY A 29 2.05 11.52 2.14
CA GLY A 29 3.35 12.19 1.98
C GLY A 29 4.04 11.88 0.64
N PRO A 30 5.35 12.19 0.52
CA PRO A 30 6.09 12.10 -0.74
C PRO A 30 6.45 10.65 -1.07
N MET A 31 5.45 9.80 -1.30
CA MET A 31 5.63 8.40 -1.73
C MET A 31 6.55 7.61 -0.79
N ARG A 32 6.20 7.52 0.49
CA ARG A 32 6.96 6.73 1.47
C ARG A 32 6.33 5.34 1.63
N ALA A 33 7.18 4.31 1.70
CA ALA A 33 6.75 2.93 1.99
C ALA A 33 5.97 2.85 3.32
N SER A 34 4.94 1.99 3.39
CA SER A 34 4.01 1.92 4.53
C SER A 34 4.63 1.49 5.87
N ALA A 35 5.85 0.94 5.86
CA ALA A 35 6.47 0.35 7.03
C ALA A 35 6.59 1.30 8.24
N TYR A 36 6.71 2.61 8.02
CA TYR A 36 6.84 3.60 9.10
C TYR A 36 5.57 3.74 9.95
N LEU A 37 4.41 3.31 9.45
CA LEU A 37 3.12 3.42 10.15
C LEU A 37 2.99 2.41 11.31
N GLY A 38 3.84 1.38 11.35
CA GLY A 38 3.85 0.39 12.42
C GLY A 38 2.50 -0.32 12.57
N ASP A 39 1.92 -0.23 13.76
CA ASP A 39 0.62 -0.80 14.13
C ASP A 39 -0.48 0.26 14.33
N LEU A 40 -0.20 1.52 13.96
CA LEU A 40 -1.09 2.67 14.16
C LEU A 40 -1.54 2.86 15.62
N GLY A 41 -0.66 2.61 16.59
CA GLY A 41 -0.99 2.79 18.01
C GLY A 41 -1.81 1.64 18.58
N GLY A 42 -1.47 0.40 18.19
CA GLY A 42 -2.11 -0.81 18.69
C GLY A 42 -3.42 -1.20 17.99
N LEU A 43 -3.78 -0.52 16.90
CA LEU A 43 -4.99 -0.80 16.11
C LEU A 43 -5.07 -2.25 15.60
N THR A 44 -3.91 -2.92 15.49
CA THR A 44 -3.81 -4.36 15.15
C THR A 44 -4.50 -5.30 16.14
N ALA A 45 -4.80 -4.84 17.37
CA ALA A 45 -5.59 -5.59 18.35
C ALA A 45 -7.08 -5.69 17.98
N HIS A 46 -7.56 -4.81 17.08
CA HIS A 46 -8.98 -4.68 16.74
C HIS A 46 -9.28 -4.80 15.24
N ARG A 47 -8.28 -4.54 14.39
CA ARG A 47 -8.42 -4.54 12.93
C ARG A 47 -7.27 -5.30 12.27
N ARG A 48 -7.56 -5.93 11.14
CA ARG A 48 -6.52 -6.45 10.25
C ARG A 48 -6.07 -5.33 9.32
N LEU A 49 -4.93 -4.73 9.62
CA LEU A 49 -4.35 -3.65 8.82
C LEU A 49 -3.83 -4.21 7.49
N VAL A 50 -4.27 -3.60 6.39
CA VAL A 50 -3.77 -3.82 5.02
C VAL A 50 -2.99 -2.58 4.64
N LEU A 51 -1.68 -2.61 4.90
CA LEU A 51 -0.76 -1.48 4.71
C LEU A 51 -0.19 -1.55 3.28
N LEU A 52 -0.68 -0.69 2.40
CA LEU A 52 -0.26 -0.66 1.00
C LEU A 52 1.08 0.06 0.86
N ASP A 53 2.07 -0.58 0.25
CA ASP A 53 3.21 0.15 -0.31
C ASP A 53 2.73 0.74 -1.65
N LEU A 54 2.62 2.07 -1.77
CA LEU A 54 2.23 2.72 -3.02
C LEU A 54 3.19 2.32 -4.16
N ARG A 55 2.74 2.38 -5.40
CA ARG A 55 3.59 2.20 -6.60
C ARG A 55 4.90 2.96 -6.47
N GLY A 56 6.02 2.32 -6.82
CA GLY A 56 7.37 2.87 -6.67
C GLY A 56 7.92 2.97 -5.25
N THR A 57 7.21 2.47 -4.24
CA THR A 57 7.64 2.53 -2.84
C THR A 57 7.77 1.14 -2.22
N GLY A 58 8.62 1.00 -1.20
CA GLY A 58 8.70 -0.22 -0.40
C GLY A 58 9.02 -1.44 -1.26
N ALA A 59 8.15 -2.45 -1.23
CA ALA A 59 8.30 -3.64 -2.06
C ALA A 59 7.42 -3.61 -3.35
N SER A 60 6.67 -2.54 -3.58
CA SER A 60 5.97 -2.32 -4.84
C SER A 60 6.97 -1.97 -5.94
N SER A 61 6.70 -2.46 -7.14
CA SER A 61 7.52 -2.12 -8.31
C SER A 61 7.41 -0.64 -8.62
N ALA A 62 8.49 -0.05 -9.14
CA ALA A 62 8.37 1.19 -9.89
C ALA A 62 7.58 0.92 -11.18
N PRO A 63 6.55 1.74 -11.50
CA PRO A 63 5.82 1.62 -12.75
C PRO A 63 6.75 1.89 -13.94
N ALA A 64 6.45 1.25 -15.07
CA ALA A 64 7.20 1.46 -16.32
C ALA A 64 6.95 2.85 -16.91
N ASP A 65 5.73 3.38 -16.75
CA ASP A 65 5.33 4.72 -17.18
C ASP A 65 5.21 5.66 -15.96
N PRO A 66 6.09 6.66 -15.82
CA PRO A 66 6.03 7.64 -14.73
C PRO A 66 4.72 8.46 -14.69
N GLU A 67 4.00 8.62 -15.81
CA GLU A 67 2.72 9.36 -15.81
C GLU A 67 1.66 8.65 -14.96
N THR A 68 1.83 7.36 -14.68
CA THR A 68 0.93 6.59 -13.82
C THR A 68 1.10 6.92 -12.33
N TYR A 69 2.05 7.77 -11.94
CA TYR A 69 2.13 8.31 -10.58
C TYR A 69 1.08 9.38 -10.28
N ARG A 70 0.34 9.88 -11.28
CA ARG A 70 -0.73 10.85 -11.04
C ARG A 70 -1.81 10.27 -10.13
N CYS A 71 -2.39 11.10 -9.27
CA CYS A 71 -3.36 10.67 -8.25
C CYS A 71 -4.61 10.01 -8.86
N ASP A 72 -5.05 10.46 -10.04
CA ASP A 72 -6.19 9.85 -10.75
C ASP A 72 -5.92 8.41 -11.17
N ARG A 73 -4.67 8.08 -11.51
CA ARG A 73 -4.27 6.71 -11.88
C ARG A 73 -4.10 5.79 -10.70
N GLN A 74 -3.67 6.32 -9.55
CA GLN A 74 -3.53 5.55 -8.31
C GLN A 74 -4.88 5.16 -7.68
N THR A 75 -6.00 5.73 -8.12
CA THR A 75 -7.33 5.39 -7.57
C THR A 75 -7.79 4.00 -8.02
N ASP A 76 -7.23 3.48 -9.12
CA ASP A 76 -7.53 2.15 -9.66
C ASP A 76 -6.71 1.02 -9.01
N ASP A 77 -5.78 1.37 -8.11
CA ASP A 77 -4.96 0.42 -7.33
C ASP A 77 -5.77 -0.22 -6.18
#